data_AF-A0A965ANC2-F1
#
_entry.id   AF-A0A965ANC2-F1
#
_cell.length_a   1.000
_cell.length_b   1.000
_cell.length_c   1.000
_cell.angle_alpha   90.00
_cell.angle_beta   90.00
_cell.angle_gamma   90.00
#
_symmetry.space_group_name_H-M   'P 1'
#
loop_
_entity.id
_entity.type
_entity.pdbx_description
1 polymer ?
#
loop_
_entity_poly.entity_id
_entity_poly.type
_entity_poly.pdbx_seq_one_letter_code
_entity_poly.pdbx_strand_id
1 'polypeptide(L)'
;EAFSASPNPDLALRRFNEFLEGLPAGVQLFSLFSAHPGLFDLVAEIMGAAPRLAGWLSRYPILLDGVLSRDFFDFVPGPDEMARDLAEATGQARDFQDFLDIQRRWANDGIFQIGAHMLRGRLAPVDASAPLSDIADTCLRSLLPEIEKEFAETHGRVPGGEMAVVAFGKLGSREMTPGSDLDLLFVYDCPADTDQSDGKRPLSPGQYYSRLCQRFIGAITAPTGEGRLYEVDMRLRPAGNAGPIASSLEAFTRYQETDAWTWEHQALTRARVVSAEGSLGQKFSDVVKAVLTAERDADKLAGEVGEMRERMRKEHGTDDIWSVKHIPGGMVDIEFVAQYLQLRHAAEAPEILTGDTASAIAVAGERGFIAADVAADLVAATILWHNVQGILRLTVEGGFAEDGAAVALKRVVTRACGAVDFDALKQTMEATAAKSAAHYKTFFGPSENA
;
A
#
# COMPACT_ATOMS: atom_id res chain seq x y z
N GLU A 1 -24.68 27.66 4.83
CA GLU A 1 -25.29 26.63 5.69
C GLU A 1 -24.40 25.39 5.82
N ALA A 2 -23.97 24.73 4.74
CA ALA A 2 -23.06 23.58 4.84
C ALA A 2 -21.72 23.92 5.55
N PHE A 3 -21.06 25.02 5.16
CA PHE A 3 -19.83 25.46 5.84
C PHE A 3 -20.04 25.85 7.31
N SER A 4 -21.20 26.39 7.68
CA SER A 4 -21.50 26.70 9.09
C SER A 4 -21.78 25.44 9.91
N ALA A 5 -22.21 24.35 9.28
CA ALA A 5 -22.28 23.03 9.88
C ALA A 5 -20.92 22.32 9.91
N SER A 6 -19.94 22.83 9.14
CA SER A 6 -18.56 22.35 9.20
C SER A 6 -17.93 22.75 10.53
N PRO A 7 -17.16 21.87 11.20
CA PRO A 7 -16.66 22.17 12.53
C PRO A 7 -15.54 23.23 12.61
N ASN A 8 -15.05 23.76 11.47
CA ASN A 8 -14.26 24.99 11.41
C ASN A 8 -14.69 25.82 10.17
N PRO A 9 -15.77 26.61 10.29
CA PRO A 9 -16.38 27.31 9.16
C PRO A 9 -15.42 28.26 8.43
N ASP A 10 -14.59 29.00 9.18
CA ASP A 10 -13.69 30.01 8.61
C ASP A 10 -12.55 29.37 7.80
N LEU A 11 -11.95 28.29 8.33
CA LEU A 11 -10.91 27.56 7.61
C LEU A 11 -11.49 26.85 6.38
N ALA A 12 -12.65 26.21 6.53
CA ALA A 12 -13.32 25.54 5.43
C ALA A 12 -13.68 26.54 4.31
N LEU A 13 -14.15 27.74 4.66
CA LEU A 13 -14.47 28.79 3.70
C LEU A 13 -13.21 29.34 3.01
N ARG A 14 -12.10 29.52 3.74
CA ARG A 14 -10.83 29.96 3.15
C ARG A 14 -10.30 28.95 2.13
N ARG A 15 -10.25 27.66 2.50
CA ARG A 15 -9.83 26.59 1.58
C ARG A 15 -10.76 26.44 0.40
N PHE A 16 -12.06 26.61 0.61
CA PHE A 16 -13.02 26.64 -0.47
C PHE A 16 -12.77 27.81 -1.42
N ASN A 17 -12.39 28.99 -0.92
CA ASN A 17 -11.98 30.11 -1.77
C ASN A 17 -10.72 29.79 -2.58
N GLU A 18 -9.67 29.23 -1.96
CA GLU A 18 -8.45 28.77 -2.66
C GLU A 18 -8.77 27.72 -3.73
N PHE A 19 -9.66 26.79 -3.42
CA PHE A 19 -10.18 25.81 -4.36
C PHE A 19 -10.88 26.48 -5.55
N LEU A 20 -11.75 27.47 -5.31
CA LEU A 20 -12.43 28.21 -6.36
C LEU A 20 -11.47 29.02 -7.25
N GLU A 21 -10.41 29.59 -6.68
CA GLU A 21 -9.37 30.32 -7.42
C GLU A 21 -8.60 29.42 -8.40
N GLY A 22 -8.51 28.12 -8.10
CA GLY A 22 -7.87 27.12 -8.96
C GLY A 22 -8.72 26.62 -10.14
N LEU A 23 -10.00 27.00 -10.21
CA LEU A 23 -10.90 26.50 -11.25
C LEU A 23 -10.76 27.30 -12.56
N PRO A 24 -10.59 26.63 -13.72
CA PRO A 24 -10.51 27.33 -15.00
C PRO A 24 -11.82 28.03 -15.40
N ALA A 25 -12.98 27.60 -14.87
CA ALA A 25 -14.27 28.28 -15.01
C ALA A 25 -15.24 27.97 -13.85
N GLY A 26 -15.54 28.94 -12.99
CA GLY A 26 -16.36 28.74 -11.78
C GLY A 26 -17.88 28.54 -12.00
N VAL A 27 -18.43 28.90 -13.17
CA VAL A 27 -19.90 28.91 -13.40
C VAL A 27 -20.50 27.50 -13.50
N GLN A 28 -19.74 26.52 -14.04
CA GLN A 28 -20.20 25.14 -14.13
C GLN A 28 -20.29 24.50 -12.74
N LEU A 29 -19.33 24.76 -11.85
CA LEU A 29 -19.30 24.18 -10.51
C LEU A 29 -20.52 24.57 -9.65
N PHE A 30 -20.91 25.85 -9.62
CA PHE A 30 -22.09 26.25 -8.82
C PHE A 30 -23.39 25.69 -9.37
N SER A 31 -23.47 25.49 -10.70
CA SER A 31 -24.59 24.79 -11.33
C SER A 31 -24.62 23.32 -10.89
N LEU A 32 -23.45 22.67 -10.78
CA LEU A 32 -23.30 21.31 -10.29
C LEU A 32 -23.72 21.16 -8.82
N PHE A 33 -23.28 22.07 -7.94
CA PHE A 33 -23.73 22.07 -6.53
C PHE A 33 -25.23 22.29 -6.39
N SER A 34 -25.82 23.11 -7.26
CA SER A 34 -27.27 23.32 -7.29
C SER A 34 -28.02 22.06 -7.75
N ALA A 35 -27.47 21.30 -8.69
CA ALA A 35 -28.04 20.03 -9.17
C ALA A 35 -27.82 18.86 -8.21
N HIS A 36 -26.72 18.87 -7.44
CA HIS A 36 -26.31 17.79 -6.54
C HIS A 36 -25.94 18.34 -5.14
N PRO A 37 -26.92 18.62 -4.26
CA PRO A 37 -26.64 19.19 -2.94
C PRO A 37 -25.67 18.36 -2.08
N GLY A 38 -25.73 17.01 -2.18
CA GLY A 38 -24.81 16.12 -1.44
C GLY A 38 -23.34 16.25 -1.85
N LEU A 39 -23.05 16.72 -3.07
CA LEU A 39 -21.69 17.02 -3.51
C LEU A 39 -21.14 18.23 -2.75
N PHE A 40 -21.95 19.27 -2.55
CA PHE A 40 -21.52 20.46 -1.81
C PHE A 40 -21.23 20.12 -0.34
N ASP A 41 -22.02 19.25 0.27
CA ASP A 41 -21.77 18.77 1.63
C ASP A 41 -20.45 17.99 1.73
N LEU A 42 -20.15 17.13 0.74
CA LEU A 42 -18.86 16.43 0.67
C LEU A 42 -17.70 17.41 0.55
N VAL A 43 -17.78 18.38 -0.36
CA VAL A 43 -16.73 19.40 -0.53
C VAL A 43 -16.55 20.20 0.77
N ALA A 44 -17.63 20.61 1.43
CA ALA A 44 -17.55 21.33 2.71
C ALA A 44 -16.91 20.49 3.83
N GLU A 45 -17.18 19.18 3.87
CA GLU A 45 -16.54 18.24 4.81
C GLU A 45 -15.06 18.06 4.50
N ILE A 46 -14.69 17.88 3.23
CA ILE A 46 -13.28 17.79 2.78
C ILE A 46 -12.51 19.04 3.21
N MET A 47 -13.03 20.23 2.89
CA MET A 47 -12.36 21.50 3.20
C MET A 47 -12.18 21.71 4.71
N GLY A 48 -13.15 21.29 5.52
CA GLY A 48 -13.13 21.47 6.97
C GLY A 48 -12.40 20.39 7.78
N ALA A 49 -12.36 19.15 7.29
CA ALA A 49 -11.90 17.99 8.06
C ALA A 49 -10.68 17.26 7.46
N ALA A 50 -10.40 17.44 6.17
CA ALA A 50 -9.35 16.69 5.47
C ALA A 50 -8.39 17.63 4.71
N PRO A 51 -7.50 18.36 5.41
CA PRO A 51 -6.48 19.23 4.81
C PRO A 51 -5.80 18.67 3.55
N ARG A 52 -5.32 17.43 3.61
CA ARG A 52 -4.60 16.80 2.50
C ARG A 52 -5.52 16.53 1.31
N LEU A 53 -6.73 16.02 1.55
CA LEU A 53 -7.73 15.77 0.51
C LEU A 53 -8.22 17.07 -0.12
N ALA A 54 -8.34 18.14 0.68
CA ALA A 54 -8.65 19.49 0.18
C ALA A 54 -7.55 20.02 -0.74
N GLY A 55 -6.28 19.91 -0.34
CA GLY A 55 -5.15 20.28 -1.20
C GLY A 55 -5.11 19.45 -2.50
N TRP A 56 -5.43 18.16 -2.41
CA TRP A 56 -5.50 17.28 -3.57
C TRP A 56 -6.63 17.71 -4.53
N LEU A 57 -7.82 18.01 -4.02
CA LEU A 57 -8.96 18.48 -4.81
C LEU A 57 -8.70 19.84 -5.47
N SER A 58 -8.03 20.76 -4.76
CA SER A 58 -7.61 22.05 -5.32
C SER A 58 -6.58 21.92 -6.44
N ARG A 59 -5.72 20.90 -6.37
CA ARG A 59 -4.73 20.63 -7.41
C ARG A 59 -5.32 19.94 -8.63
N TYR A 60 -6.34 19.09 -8.44
CA TYR A 60 -7.01 18.35 -9.51
C TYR A 60 -8.52 18.55 -9.45
N PRO A 61 -9.05 19.72 -9.87
CA PRO A 61 -10.48 19.98 -9.78
C PRO A 61 -11.34 19.08 -10.67
N ILE A 62 -10.74 18.46 -11.71
CA ILE A 62 -11.41 17.50 -12.60
C ILE A 62 -11.91 16.25 -11.84
N LEU A 63 -11.34 15.95 -10.67
CA LEU A 63 -11.84 14.88 -9.79
C LEU A 63 -13.32 15.08 -9.42
N LEU A 64 -13.82 16.32 -9.46
CA LEU A 64 -15.24 16.59 -9.23
C LEU A 64 -16.15 16.04 -10.32
N ASP A 65 -15.68 15.91 -11.56
CA ASP A 65 -16.48 15.31 -12.63
C ASP A 65 -16.77 13.85 -12.32
N GLY A 66 -15.80 13.14 -11.73
CA GLY A 66 -15.97 11.78 -11.20
C GLY A 66 -17.00 11.70 -10.08
N VAL A 67 -17.14 12.73 -9.23
CA VAL A 67 -18.17 12.74 -8.16
C VAL A 67 -19.59 12.87 -8.70
N LEU A 68 -19.75 13.40 -9.92
CA LEU A 68 -21.05 13.56 -10.56
C LEU A 68 -21.56 12.28 -11.22
N SER A 69 -20.70 11.28 -11.35
CA SER A 69 -21.11 9.98 -11.86
C SER A 69 -22.15 9.37 -10.90
N ARG A 70 -23.17 8.71 -11.46
CA ARG A 70 -24.28 8.16 -10.66
C ARG A 70 -23.81 7.10 -9.65
N ASP A 71 -22.69 6.47 -9.94
CA ASP A 71 -22.04 5.37 -9.24
C ASP A 71 -20.96 5.83 -8.25
N PHE A 72 -20.62 7.12 -8.16
CA PHE A 72 -19.55 7.57 -7.25
C PHE A 72 -19.81 7.17 -5.80
N PHE A 73 -21.07 7.19 -5.34
CA PHE A 73 -21.45 6.81 -3.97
C PHE A 73 -21.90 5.35 -3.83
N ASP A 74 -21.82 4.56 -4.89
CA ASP A 74 -22.11 3.13 -4.86
C ASP A 74 -20.94 2.35 -4.24
N PHE A 75 -20.91 1.03 -4.45
CA PHE A 75 -19.82 0.20 -3.93
C PHE A 75 -18.56 0.38 -4.77
N VAL A 76 -17.40 0.31 -4.12
CA VAL A 76 -16.12 0.29 -4.84
C VAL A 76 -16.07 -0.98 -5.69
N PRO A 77 -15.81 -0.89 -7.00
CA PRO A 77 -15.87 -2.03 -7.91
C PRO A 77 -14.85 -3.11 -7.51
N GLY A 78 -15.15 -4.36 -7.90
CA GLY A 78 -14.21 -5.47 -7.72
C GLY A 78 -13.05 -5.43 -8.71
N PRO A 79 -11.98 -6.23 -8.51
CA PRO A 79 -10.80 -6.23 -9.38
C PRO A 79 -11.10 -6.51 -10.86
N ASP A 80 -12.04 -7.40 -11.16
CA ASP A 80 -12.42 -7.75 -12.54
C ASP A 80 -13.19 -6.63 -13.25
N GLU A 81 -13.91 -5.81 -12.50
CA GLU A 81 -14.59 -4.62 -13.03
C GLU A 81 -13.59 -3.49 -13.22
N MET A 82 -12.74 -3.22 -12.22
CA MET A 82 -11.63 -2.26 -12.34
C MET A 82 -10.75 -2.53 -13.56
N ALA A 83 -10.41 -3.80 -13.82
CA ALA A 83 -9.60 -4.18 -14.99
C ALA A 83 -10.31 -3.91 -16.32
N ARG A 84 -11.62 -4.16 -16.40
CA ARG A 84 -12.41 -3.87 -17.60
C ARG A 84 -12.54 -2.37 -17.82
N ASP A 85 -12.83 -1.61 -16.77
CA ASP A 85 -13.00 -0.16 -16.83
C ASP A 85 -11.69 0.53 -17.25
N LEU A 86 -10.56 0.14 -16.64
CA LEU A 86 -9.26 0.68 -17.03
C LEU A 86 -8.89 0.30 -18.47
N ALA A 87 -9.19 -0.93 -18.90
CA ALA A 87 -8.94 -1.36 -20.27
C ALA A 87 -9.79 -0.58 -21.28
N GLU A 88 -11.07 -0.31 -20.98
CA GLU A 88 -11.93 0.52 -21.83
C GLU A 88 -11.42 1.96 -21.92
N ALA A 89 -11.06 2.56 -20.79
CA ALA A 89 -10.52 3.92 -20.74
C ALA A 89 -9.20 4.02 -21.53
N THR A 90 -8.26 3.12 -21.27
CA THR A 90 -6.94 3.13 -21.94
C THR A 90 -7.00 2.69 -23.40
N GLY A 91 -8.01 1.92 -23.82
CA GLY A 91 -8.24 1.57 -25.22
C GLY A 91 -8.54 2.78 -26.12
N GLN A 92 -8.87 3.93 -25.54
CA GLN A 92 -9.07 5.19 -26.26
C GLN A 92 -7.80 6.04 -26.40
N ALA A 93 -6.68 5.58 -25.84
CA ALA A 93 -5.41 6.30 -25.88
C ALA A 93 -4.89 6.47 -27.31
N ARG A 94 -4.47 7.69 -27.65
CA ARG A 94 -3.91 8.02 -28.97
C ARG A 94 -2.46 7.62 -29.11
N ASP A 95 -1.71 7.69 -28.02
CA ASP A 95 -0.30 7.35 -27.93
C ASP A 95 0.07 6.91 -26.50
N PHE A 96 1.33 6.55 -26.28
CA PHE A 96 1.79 6.06 -24.98
C PHE A 96 1.72 7.12 -23.88
N GLN A 97 1.90 8.40 -24.20
CA GLN A 97 1.77 9.46 -23.20
C GLN A 97 0.31 9.62 -22.78
N ASP A 98 -0.61 9.61 -23.74
CA ASP A 98 -2.06 9.65 -23.51
C ASP A 98 -2.52 8.44 -22.67
N PHE A 99 -1.97 7.26 -22.93
CA PHE A 99 -2.19 6.04 -22.13
C PHE A 99 -1.77 6.25 -20.67
N LEU A 100 -0.57 6.80 -20.44
CA LEU A 100 -0.07 7.12 -19.10
C LEU A 100 -0.91 8.17 -18.36
N ASP A 101 -1.45 9.16 -19.06
CA ASP A 101 -2.31 10.21 -18.50
C ASP A 101 -3.70 9.66 -18.16
N ILE A 102 -4.26 8.77 -19.00
CA ILE A 102 -5.55 8.10 -18.72
C ILE A 102 -5.43 7.22 -17.47
N GLN A 103 -4.36 6.42 -17.33
CA GLN A 103 -4.17 5.59 -16.15
C GLN A 103 -4.11 6.40 -14.85
N ARG A 104 -3.42 7.54 -14.87
CA ARG A 104 -3.31 8.43 -13.71
C ARG A 104 -4.65 9.01 -13.32
N ARG A 105 -5.43 9.50 -14.29
CA ARG A 105 -6.79 10.00 -14.03
C ARG A 105 -7.67 8.92 -13.42
N TRP A 106 -7.71 7.74 -14.04
CA TRP A 106 -8.49 6.61 -13.55
C TRP A 106 -8.09 6.20 -12.11
N ALA A 107 -6.80 6.09 -11.82
CA ALA A 107 -6.33 5.74 -10.48
C ALA A 107 -6.63 6.84 -9.46
N ASN A 108 -6.41 8.11 -9.83
CA ASN A 108 -6.70 9.25 -8.95
C ASN A 108 -8.19 9.34 -8.62
N ASP A 109 -9.07 9.11 -9.61
CA ASP A 109 -10.52 9.10 -9.42
C ASP A 109 -10.93 7.99 -8.42
N GLY A 110 -10.42 6.76 -8.60
CA GLY A 110 -10.71 5.64 -7.70
C GLY A 110 -10.17 5.85 -6.27
N ILE A 111 -8.94 6.35 -6.14
CA ILE A 111 -8.35 6.65 -4.81
C ILE A 111 -9.14 7.78 -4.14
N PHE A 112 -9.58 8.78 -4.90
CA PHE A 112 -10.41 9.87 -4.37
C PHE A 112 -11.79 9.36 -3.92
N GLN A 113 -12.43 8.47 -4.67
CA GLN A 113 -13.69 7.82 -4.30
C GLN A 113 -13.56 7.04 -2.98
N ILE A 114 -12.53 6.20 -2.87
CA ILE A 114 -12.24 5.45 -1.64
C ILE A 114 -11.99 6.41 -0.47
N GLY A 115 -11.21 7.47 -0.69
CA GLY A 115 -10.98 8.52 0.29
C GLY A 115 -12.26 9.21 0.75
N ALA A 116 -13.18 9.55 -0.16
CA ALA A 116 -14.47 10.12 0.17
C ALA A 116 -15.34 9.15 0.99
N HIS A 117 -15.32 7.85 0.67
CA HIS A 117 -16.05 6.82 1.42
C HIS A 117 -15.51 6.65 2.84
N MET A 118 -14.18 6.63 2.99
CA MET A 118 -13.51 6.63 4.29
C MET A 118 -13.88 7.88 5.08
N LEU A 119 -13.78 9.06 4.46
CA LEU A 119 -14.11 10.33 5.10
C LEU A 119 -15.54 10.31 5.61
N ARG A 120 -16.52 9.85 4.82
CA ARG A 120 -17.94 9.79 5.18
C ARG A 120 -18.33 8.64 6.10
N GLY A 121 -17.40 7.74 6.43
CA GLY A 121 -17.68 6.55 7.24
C GLY A 121 -18.52 5.51 6.52
N ARG A 122 -18.50 5.47 5.18
CA ARG A 122 -19.13 4.42 4.36
C ARG A 122 -18.25 3.19 4.21
N LEU A 123 -16.94 3.37 4.37
CA LEU A 123 -15.92 2.33 4.29
C LEU A 123 -14.94 2.54 5.44
N ALA A 124 -14.68 1.50 6.25
CA ALA A 124 -13.66 1.62 7.28
C ALA A 124 -12.27 1.69 6.64
N PRO A 125 -11.31 2.43 7.21
CA PRO A 125 -9.97 2.53 6.59
C PRO A 125 -9.25 1.19 6.44
N VAL A 126 -9.45 0.23 7.35
CA VAL A 126 -8.92 -1.14 7.22
C VAL A 126 -9.49 -1.85 5.99
N ASP A 127 -10.78 -1.67 5.71
CA ASP A 127 -11.46 -2.28 4.55
C ASP A 127 -11.10 -1.58 3.24
N ALA A 128 -10.65 -0.32 3.31
CA ALA A 128 -10.17 0.45 2.16
C ALA A 128 -8.82 -0.05 1.62
N SER A 129 -8.05 -0.80 2.40
CA SER A 129 -6.72 -1.25 2.00
C SER A 129 -6.71 -2.19 0.80
N ALA A 130 -7.66 -3.12 0.74
CA ALA A 130 -7.79 -4.05 -0.39
C ALA A 130 -8.13 -3.32 -1.70
N PRO A 131 -9.19 -2.47 -1.77
CA PRO A 131 -9.48 -1.70 -2.98
C PRO A 131 -8.35 -0.75 -3.41
N LEU A 132 -7.62 -0.13 -2.48
CA LEU A 132 -6.45 0.69 -2.82
C LEU A 132 -5.35 -0.16 -3.47
N SER A 133 -5.16 -1.37 -3.00
CA SER A 133 -4.22 -2.33 -3.58
C SER A 133 -4.70 -2.85 -4.93
N ASP A 134 -6.02 -3.00 -5.13
CA ASP A 134 -6.61 -3.42 -6.39
C ASP A 134 -6.42 -2.36 -7.49
N ILE A 135 -6.56 -1.07 -7.16
CA ILE A 135 -6.23 0.02 -8.10
C ILE A 135 -4.76 -0.07 -8.54
N ALA A 136 -3.84 -0.18 -7.59
CA ALA A 136 -2.41 -0.28 -7.88
C ALA A 136 -2.10 -1.54 -8.73
N ASP A 137 -2.59 -2.71 -8.33
CA ASP A 137 -2.45 -3.96 -9.08
C ASP A 137 -2.97 -3.84 -10.52
N THR A 138 -4.14 -3.23 -10.71
CA THR A 138 -4.79 -3.06 -12.01
C THR A 138 -3.94 -2.17 -12.92
N CYS A 139 -3.43 -1.05 -12.42
CA CYS A 139 -2.52 -0.20 -13.17
C CYS A 139 -1.21 -0.93 -13.53
N LEU A 140 -0.59 -1.62 -12.58
CA LEU A 140 0.66 -2.35 -12.82
C LEU A 140 0.51 -3.46 -13.87
N ARG A 141 -0.60 -4.22 -13.82
CA ARG A 141 -0.92 -5.26 -14.81
C ARG A 141 -1.17 -4.67 -16.19
N SER A 142 -1.85 -3.52 -16.27
CA SER A 142 -2.12 -2.82 -17.54
C SER A 142 -0.86 -2.21 -18.15
N LEU A 143 0.07 -1.71 -17.33
CA LEU A 143 1.30 -1.06 -17.78
C LEU A 143 2.29 -2.02 -18.47
N LEU A 144 2.47 -3.22 -17.92
CA LEU A 144 3.57 -4.11 -18.34
C LEU A 144 3.52 -4.45 -19.84
N PRO A 145 2.38 -4.91 -20.41
CA PRO A 145 2.31 -5.27 -21.83
C PRO A 145 2.57 -4.09 -22.78
N GLU A 146 2.10 -2.89 -22.46
CA GLU A 146 2.31 -1.71 -23.30
C GLU A 146 3.78 -1.26 -23.28
N ILE A 147 4.43 -1.32 -22.11
CA ILE A 147 5.85 -0.98 -21.97
C ILE A 147 6.73 -1.99 -22.71
N GLU A 148 6.43 -3.27 -22.61
CA GLU A 148 7.13 -4.31 -23.37
C GLU A 148 6.96 -4.13 -24.88
N LYS A 149 5.74 -3.83 -25.33
CA LYS A 149 5.45 -3.58 -26.74
C LYS A 149 6.26 -2.42 -27.28
N GLU A 150 6.28 -1.28 -26.59
CA GLU A 150 7.10 -0.13 -26.99
C GLU A 150 8.60 -0.46 -26.96
N PHE A 151 9.06 -1.16 -25.91
CA PHE A 151 10.46 -1.54 -25.78
C PHE A 151 10.92 -2.49 -26.90
N ALA A 152 10.04 -3.40 -27.31
CA ALA A 152 10.29 -4.38 -28.36
C ALA A 152 10.45 -3.76 -29.75
N GLU A 153 9.91 -2.56 -30.03
CA GLU A 153 10.10 -1.89 -31.33
C GLU A 153 11.57 -1.63 -31.66
N THR A 154 12.39 -1.43 -30.62
CA THR A 154 13.83 -1.19 -30.75
C THR A 154 14.65 -2.43 -30.43
N HIS A 155 14.33 -3.10 -29.33
CA HIS A 155 15.16 -4.16 -28.76
C HIS A 155 14.65 -5.58 -29.02
N GLY A 156 13.45 -5.72 -29.61
CA GLY A 156 12.79 -7.01 -29.78
C GLY A 156 12.37 -7.61 -28.45
N ARG A 157 12.20 -8.92 -28.40
CA ARG A 157 11.94 -9.68 -27.18
C ARG A 157 13.10 -10.64 -26.90
N VAL A 158 13.23 -11.07 -25.65
CA VAL A 158 14.13 -12.16 -25.26
C VAL A 158 13.41 -13.47 -25.61
N PRO A 159 13.91 -14.32 -26.53
CA PRO A 159 13.22 -15.56 -26.90
C PRO A 159 12.99 -16.47 -25.69
N GLY A 160 11.73 -16.83 -25.44
CA GLY A 160 11.31 -17.61 -24.27
C GLY A 160 11.51 -16.91 -22.93
N GLY A 161 11.82 -15.61 -22.94
CA GLY A 161 11.97 -14.81 -21.73
C GLY A 161 10.62 -14.47 -21.11
N GLU A 162 10.54 -14.56 -19.79
CA GLU A 162 9.38 -14.21 -18.97
C GLU A 162 9.81 -13.15 -17.93
N MET A 163 8.92 -12.21 -17.60
CA MET A 163 9.10 -11.26 -16.50
C MET A 163 7.95 -11.32 -15.48
N ALA A 164 8.28 -11.08 -14.22
CA ALA A 164 7.33 -10.94 -13.12
C ALA A 164 7.59 -9.64 -12.34
N VAL A 165 6.49 -8.95 -12.03
CA VAL A 165 6.42 -7.82 -11.12
C VAL A 165 5.88 -8.33 -9.78
N VAL A 166 6.69 -8.20 -8.74
CA VAL A 166 6.39 -8.66 -7.39
C VAL A 166 6.24 -7.46 -6.48
N ALA A 167 5.13 -7.39 -5.75
CA ALA A 167 4.92 -6.41 -4.71
C ALA A 167 5.42 -6.93 -3.36
N PHE A 168 6.00 -6.02 -2.58
CA PHE A 168 6.37 -6.20 -1.19
C PHE A 168 5.60 -5.22 -0.30
N GLY A 169 5.89 -5.24 0.99
CA GLY A 169 5.39 -4.24 1.92
C GLY A 169 3.86 -4.20 1.94
N LYS A 170 3.30 -2.99 1.91
CA LYS A 170 1.85 -2.78 2.04
C LYS A 170 1.06 -3.15 0.78
N LEU A 171 1.64 -3.00 -0.41
CA LEU A 171 1.00 -3.51 -1.64
C LEU A 171 0.99 -5.03 -1.65
N GLY A 172 2.10 -5.64 -1.26
CA GLY A 172 2.26 -7.10 -1.19
C GLY A 172 1.24 -7.73 -0.23
N SER A 173 1.11 -7.17 0.97
CA SER A 173 0.13 -7.62 1.98
C SER A 173 -1.31 -7.15 1.76
N ARG A 174 -1.56 -6.34 0.73
CA ARG A 174 -2.86 -5.69 0.45
C ARG A 174 -3.37 -4.80 1.59
N GLU A 175 -2.46 -4.21 2.35
CA GLU A 175 -2.71 -3.32 3.49
C GLU A 175 -2.38 -1.85 3.13
N MET A 176 -2.55 -1.45 1.88
CA MET A 176 -2.25 -0.08 1.43
C MET A 176 -3.08 0.96 2.19
N THR A 177 -2.49 2.14 2.36
CA THR A 177 -3.16 3.33 2.91
C THR A 177 -3.03 4.48 1.91
N PRO A 178 -3.84 5.54 2.00
CA PRO A 178 -3.72 6.68 1.08
C PRO A 178 -2.28 7.22 1.00
N GLY A 179 -1.76 7.24 -0.23
CA GLY A 179 -0.40 7.65 -0.60
C GLY A 179 0.73 6.69 -0.17
N SER A 180 0.44 5.41 0.07
CA SER A 180 1.48 4.38 0.18
C SER A 180 2.37 4.39 -1.07
N ASP A 181 3.66 4.18 -0.88
CA ASP A 181 4.60 3.91 -1.98
C ASP A 181 4.43 2.45 -2.45
N LEU A 182 4.91 2.15 -3.66
CA LEU A 182 4.93 0.77 -4.18
C LEU A 182 6.30 0.15 -3.96
N ASP A 183 6.39 -0.77 -3.01
CA ASP A 183 7.57 -1.62 -2.82
C ASP A 183 7.59 -2.70 -3.91
N LEU A 184 8.47 -2.58 -4.90
CA LEU A 184 8.51 -3.49 -6.05
C LEU A 184 9.83 -4.28 -6.16
N LEU A 185 9.72 -5.49 -6.68
CA LEU A 185 10.81 -6.35 -7.10
C LEU A 185 10.51 -6.88 -8.51
N PHE A 186 11.53 -6.96 -9.36
CA PHE A 186 11.42 -7.53 -10.68
C PHE A 186 12.26 -8.79 -10.80
N VAL A 187 11.62 -9.86 -11.26
CA VAL A 187 12.27 -11.15 -11.53
C VAL A 187 12.06 -11.51 -13.00
N TYR A 188 13.07 -12.07 -13.64
CA TYR A 188 12.96 -12.61 -14.98
C TYR A 188 13.48 -14.04 -15.06
N ASP A 189 13.06 -14.77 -16.07
CA ASP A 189 13.58 -16.10 -16.40
C ASP A 189 13.68 -16.23 -17.92
N CYS A 190 14.67 -16.96 -18.41
CA CYS A 190 14.84 -17.23 -19.83
C CYS A 190 15.65 -18.52 -20.04
N PRO A 191 15.53 -19.18 -21.21
CA PRO A 191 16.37 -20.31 -21.55
C PRO A 191 17.86 -19.99 -21.40
N ALA A 192 18.64 -20.96 -20.92
CA ALA A 192 20.06 -20.77 -20.60
C ALA A 192 20.93 -20.50 -21.85
N ASP A 193 20.45 -20.89 -23.02
CA ASP A 193 21.07 -20.65 -24.33
C ASP A 193 20.66 -19.31 -24.97
N THR A 194 19.83 -18.51 -24.30
CA THR A 194 19.42 -17.19 -24.80
C THR A 194 20.50 -16.14 -24.55
N ASP A 195 21.31 -15.86 -25.57
CA ASP A 195 22.38 -14.87 -25.49
C ASP A 195 21.87 -13.42 -25.60
N GLN A 196 20.88 -13.16 -26.47
CA GLN A 196 20.41 -11.81 -26.81
C GLN A 196 18.93 -11.75 -27.19
N SER A 197 18.34 -10.56 -27.07
CA SER A 197 17.02 -10.24 -27.62
C SER A 197 17.04 -10.14 -29.16
N ASP A 198 15.88 -10.29 -29.81
CA ASP A 198 15.75 -10.49 -31.26
C ASP A 198 15.51 -9.22 -32.11
N GLY A 199 15.69 -8.03 -31.52
CA GLY A 199 15.39 -6.75 -32.19
C GLY A 199 16.54 -6.11 -32.94
N LYS A 200 16.27 -4.89 -33.46
CA LYS A 200 17.24 -4.08 -34.24
C LYS A 200 18.50 -3.70 -33.44
N ARG A 201 18.36 -3.59 -32.11
CA ARG A 201 19.44 -3.31 -31.17
C ARG A 201 19.40 -4.37 -30.06
N PRO A 202 19.96 -5.57 -30.30
CA PRO A 202 19.86 -6.68 -29.37
C PRO A 202 20.57 -6.36 -28.05
N LEU A 203 20.05 -6.91 -26.95
CA LEU A 203 20.60 -6.78 -25.60
C LEU A 203 20.70 -8.16 -24.96
N SER A 204 21.68 -8.38 -24.08
CA SER A 204 21.69 -9.60 -23.24
C SER A 204 20.50 -9.58 -22.27
N PRO A 205 19.97 -10.74 -21.83
CA PRO A 205 18.79 -10.80 -20.96
C PRO A 205 18.88 -9.89 -19.73
N GLY A 206 20.00 -9.92 -19.01
CA GLY A 206 20.20 -9.05 -17.83
C GLY A 206 20.15 -7.55 -18.17
N GLN A 207 20.70 -7.12 -19.31
CA GLN A 207 20.61 -5.73 -19.76
C GLN A 207 19.21 -5.37 -20.26
N TYR A 208 18.56 -6.30 -20.95
CA TYR A 208 17.20 -6.16 -21.47
C TYR A 208 16.22 -5.88 -20.32
N TYR A 209 16.14 -6.81 -19.35
CA TYR A 209 15.21 -6.68 -18.23
C TYR A 209 15.57 -5.53 -17.30
N SER A 210 16.87 -5.23 -17.10
CA SER A 210 17.25 -4.04 -16.33
C SER A 210 16.71 -2.75 -16.95
N ARG A 211 16.82 -2.59 -18.27
CA ARG A 211 16.32 -1.40 -18.97
C ARG A 211 14.80 -1.37 -19.07
N LEU A 212 14.17 -2.52 -19.26
CA LEU A 212 12.71 -2.65 -19.26
C LEU A 212 12.14 -2.25 -17.89
N CYS A 213 12.74 -2.71 -16.78
CA CYS A 213 12.35 -2.32 -15.43
C CYS A 213 12.52 -0.82 -15.18
N GLN A 214 13.62 -0.22 -15.67
CA GLN A 214 13.81 1.23 -15.59
C GLN A 214 12.72 2.00 -16.32
N ARG A 215 12.27 1.53 -17.50
CA ARG A 215 11.13 2.12 -18.21
C ARG A 215 9.82 1.93 -17.47
N PHE A 216 9.60 0.75 -16.88
CA PHE A 216 8.43 0.45 -16.06
C PHE A 216 8.32 1.38 -14.85
N ILE A 217 9.40 1.51 -14.07
CA ILE A 217 9.48 2.46 -12.96
C ILE A 217 9.30 3.91 -13.44
N GLY A 218 9.92 4.27 -14.56
CA GLY A 218 9.75 5.59 -15.19
C GLY A 218 8.30 5.90 -15.54
N ALA A 219 7.57 4.95 -16.11
CA ALA A 219 6.16 5.12 -16.48
C ALA A 219 5.25 5.38 -15.27
N ILE A 220 5.59 4.84 -14.09
CA ILE A 220 4.85 5.04 -12.84
C ILE A 220 5.23 6.38 -12.19
N THR A 221 6.53 6.68 -12.12
CA THR A 221 7.07 7.78 -11.31
C THR A 221 7.21 9.10 -12.06
N ALA A 222 7.19 9.10 -13.40
CA ALA A 222 7.33 10.32 -14.17
C ALA A 222 6.15 11.27 -13.90
N PRO A 223 6.42 12.57 -13.64
CA PRO A 223 5.38 13.57 -13.53
C PRO A 223 4.82 13.87 -14.94
N THR A 224 3.51 13.74 -15.10
CA THR A 224 2.76 14.15 -16.29
C THR A 224 1.88 15.37 -15.97
N GLY A 225 1.03 15.79 -16.91
CA GLY A 225 -0.02 16.78 -16.64
C GLY A 225 -0.95 16.34 -15.50
N GLU A 226 -1.13 15.03 -15.33
CA GLU A 226 -1.97 14.39 -14.30
C GLU A 226 -1.17 14.06 -13.02
N GLY A 227 0.11 14.45 -12.94
CA GLY A 227 0.99 14.13 -11.83
C GLY A 227 1.70 12.78 -11.96
N ARG A 228 2.10 12.21 -10.82
CA ARG A 228 2.70 10.87 -10.73
C ARG A 228 1.62 9.84 -10.45
N LEU A 229 1.80 8.60 -10.91
CA LEU A 229 0.87 7.52 -10.58
C LEU A 229 1.13 7.03 -9.14
N TYR A 230 2.36 6.61 -8.85
CA TYR A 230 2.83 6.31 -7.50
C TYR A 230 4.32 6.65 -7.37
N GLU A 231 4.79 6.76 -6.12
CA GLU A 231 6.22 6.58 -5.82
C GLU A 231 6.55 5.09 -5.80
N VAL A 232 7.79 4.74 -6.17
CA VAL A 232 8.26 3.34 -6.19
C VAL A 232 9.49 3.22 -5.30
N ASP A 233 9.45 2.26 -4.39
CA ASP A 233 10.58 1.86 -3.55
C ASP A 233 11.13 0.50 -4.02
N MET A 234 12.42 0.46 -4.31
CA MET A 234 13.13 -0.72 -4.78
C MET A 234 14.10 -1.29 -3.73
N ARG A 235 14.10 -0.77 -2.50
CA ARG A 235 15.11 -1.10 -1.48
C ARG A 235 15.03 -2.53 -0.96
N LEU A 236 13.89 -3.22 -1.14
CA LEU A 236 13.68 -4.60 -0.69
C LEU A 236 14.17 -5.66 -1.70
N ARG A 237 14.77 -5.26 -2.82
CA ARG A 237 15.38 -6.22 -3.76
C ARG A 237 16.65 -6.86 -3.20
N PRO A 238 17.08 -8.04 -3.71
CA PRO A 238 18.33 -8.68 -3.29
C PRO A 238 19.51 -7.71 -3.28
N ALA A 239 20.31 -7.71 -2.20
CA ALA A 239 21.41 -6.75 -1.96
C ALA A 239 21.00 -5.26 -1.92
N GLY A 240 19.71 -4.97 -1.76
CA GLY A 240 19.14 -3.63 -1.64
C GLY A 240 19.57 -2.69 -2.78
N ASN A 241 20.01 -1.48 -2.42
CA ASN A 241 20.43 -0.47 -3.41
C ASN A 241 21.66 -0.87 -4.24
N ALA A 242 22.47 -1.80 -3.75
CA ALA A 242 23.64 -2.29 -4.47
C ALA A 242 23.31 -3.43 -5.45
N GLY A 243 22.14 -4.05 -5.31
CA GLY A 243 21.71 -5.15 -6.17
C GLY A 243 21.16 -4.69 -7.53
N PRO A 244 21.10 -5.63 -8.49
CA PRO A 244 20.53 -5.34 -9.81
C PRO A 244 19.06 -4.95 -9.68
N ILE A 245 18.58 -4.11 -10.59
CA ILE A 245 17.18 -3.67 -10.60
C ILE A 245 16.21 -4.80 -10.96
N ALA A 246 16.71 -5.79 -11.72
CA ALA A 246 16.01 -7.00 -12.11
C ALA A 246 16.94 -8.19 -11.88
N SER A 247 16.45 -9.23 -11.21
CA SER A 247 17.22 -10.45 -10.91
C SER A 247 16.69 -11.60 -11.74
N SER A 248 17.57 -12.49 -12.22
CA SER A 248 17.09 -13.77 -12.75
C SER A 248 16.49 -14.59 -11.60
N LEU A 249 15.51 -15.45 -11.89
CA LEU A 249 14.91 -16.33 -10.90
C LEU A 249 15.97 -17.20 -10.22
N GLU A 250 16.95 -17.70 -10.98
CA GLU A 250 18.06 -18.49 -10.45
C GLU A 250 18.92 -17.69 -9.46
N ALA A 251 19.28 -16.45 -9.81
CA ALA A 251 20.08 -15.59 -8.94
C ALA A 251 19.31 -15.17 -7.68
N PHE A 252 18.01 -14.90 -7.82
CA PHE A 252 17.12 -14.62 -6.69
C PHE A 252 17.05 -15.82 -5.74
N THR A 253 16.83 -17.02 -6.27
CA THR A 253 16.73 -18.27 -5.50
C THR A 253 18.01 -18.49 -4.70
N ARG A 254 19.16 -18.47 -5.37
CA ARG A 254 20.46 -18.63 -4.71
C ARG A 254 20.66 -17.60 -3.60
N TYR A 255 20.41 -16.32 -3.87
CA TYR A 255 20.56 -15.27 -2.86
C TYR A 255 19.70 -15.52 -1.62
N GLN A 256 18.43 -15.90 -1.80
CA GLN A 256 17.51 -16.18 -0.68
C GLN A 256 17.94 -17.40 0.15
N GLU A 257 18.59 -18.38 -0.47
CA GLU A 257 19.10 -19.58 0.20
C GLU A 257 20.44 -19.36 0.93
N THR A 258 21.33 -18.51 0.38
CA THR A 258 22.72 -18.42 0.86
C THR A 258 23.08 -17.13 1.58
N ASP A 259 22.55 -16.00 1.13
CA ASP A 259 23.06 -14.67 1.51
C ASP A 259 22.03 -13.80 2.25
N ALA A 260 20.75 -14.08 2.08
CA ALA A 260 19.68 -13.27 2.64
C ALA A 260 19.65 -13.30 4.16
N TRP A 261 19.46 -12.13 4.76
CA TRP A 261 19.30 -11.98 6.20
C TRP A 261 17.88 -12.35 6.63
N THR A 262 17.70 -12.72 7.90
CA THR A 262 16.39 -13.06 8.49
C THR A 262 15.35 -11.95 8.30
N TRP A 263 15.74 -10.67 8.35
CA TRP A 263 14.82 -9.56 8.08
C TRP A 263 14.36 -9.48 6.61
N GLU A 264 15.17 -9.96 5.66
CA GLU A 264 14.77 -10.08 4.25
C GLU A 264 13.74 -11.21 4.09
N HIS A 265 13.91 -12.33 4.82
CA HIS A 265 12.88 -13.37 4.88
C HIS A 265 11.59 -12.87 5.56
N GLN A 266 11.68 -11.99 6.57
CA GLN A 266 10.50 -11.33 7.14
C GLN A 266 9.77 -10.50 6.08
N ALA A 267 10.49 -9.70 5.29
CA ALA A 267 9.91 -8.93 4.20
C ALA A 267 9.28 -9.85 3.13
N LEU A 268 9.87 -11.01 2.88
CA LEU A 268 9.40 -12.00 1.92
C LEU A 268 8.05 -12.62 2.27
N THR A 269 7.66 -12.65 3.56
CA THR A 269 6.31 -13.09 3.97
C THR A 269 5.18 -12.26 3.35
N ARG A 270 5.49 -11.03 2.92
CA ARG A 270 4.55 -10.12 2.24
C ARG A 270 4.73 -10.08 0.73
N ALA A 271 5.62 -10.90 0.16
CA ALA A 271 5.87 -10.89 -1.28
C ALA A 271 4.68 -11.50 -2.04
N ARG A 272 4.17 -10.77 -3.04
CA ARG A 272 3.04 -11.21 -3.86
C ARG A 272 3.27 -10.87 -5.33
N VAL A 273 3.09 -11.85 -6.20
CA VAL A 273 3.14 -11.63 -7.65
C VAL A 273 1.94 -10.77 -8.06
N VAL A 274 2.19 -9.61 -8.66
CA VAL A 274 1.15 -8.70 -9.17
C VAL A 274 0.86 -8.99 -10.63
N SER A 275 1.91 -9.13 -11.43
CA SER A 275 1.86 -9.43 -12.85
C SER A 275 2.99 -10.39 -13.20
N ALA A 276 2.73 -11.40 -14.01
CA ALA A 276 3.76 -12.30 -14.50
C ALA A 276 3.36 -12.91 -15.85
N GLU A 277 4.37 -13.20 -16.66
CA GLU A 277 4.21 -13.94 -17.90
C GLU A 277 4.36 -15.45 -17.67
N GLY A 278 3.58 -16.23 -18.41
CA GLY A 278 3.68 -17.69 -18.48
C GLY A 278 3.77 -18.39 -17.12
N SER A 279 4.84 -19.14 -16.91
CA SER A 279 5.02 -19.97 -15.70
C SER A 279 5.78 -19.29 -14.56
N LEU A 280 6.41 -18.14 -14.83
CA LEU A 280 7.33 -17.49 -13.90
C LEU A 280 6.69 -17.08 -12.58
N GLY A 281 5.44 -16.62 -12.61
CA GLY A 281 4.71 -16.25 -11.39
C GLY A 281 4.63 -17.41 -10.39
N GLN A 282 4.24 -18.60 -10.87
CA GLN A 282 4.16 -19.80 -10.03
C GLN A 282 5.55 -20.23 -9.55
N LYS A 283 6.56 -20.27 -10.44
CA LYS A 283 7.94 -20.61 -10.06
C LYS A 283 8.48 -19.70 -8.96
N PHE A 284 8.24 -18.39 -9.06
CA PHE A 284 8.62 -17.44 -8.02
C PHE A 284 7.91 -17.72 -6.69
N SER A 285 6.59 -17.93 -6.73
CA SER A 285 5.82 -18.29 -5.54
C SER A 285 6.30 -19.59 -4.88
N ASP A 286 6.71 -20.58 -5.68
CA ASP A 286 7.25 -21.84 -5.17
C ASP A 286 8.60 -21.63 -4.46
N VAL A 287 9.48 -20.79 -5.03
CA VAL A 287 10.75 -20.40 -4.39
C VAL A 287 10.49 -19.67 -3.07
N VAL A 288 9.59 -18.68 -3.06
CA VAL A 288 9.22 -17.96 -1.83
C VAL A 288 8.70 -18.93 -0.77
N LYS A 289 7.79 -19.83 -1.15
CA LYS A 289 7.26 -20.84 -0.24
C LYS A 289 8.35 -21.75 0.31
N ALA A 290 9.28 -22.22 -0.52
CA ALA A 290 10.41 -23.04 -0.08
C ALA A 290 11.29 -22.31 0.94
N VAL A 291 11.61 -21.04 0.69
CA VAL A 291 12.39 -20.20 1.63
C VAL A 291 11.64 -20.01 2.94
N LEU A 292 10.35 -19.67 2.90
CA LEU A 292 9.57 -19.39 4.11
C LEU A 292 9.29 -20.65 4.93
N THR A 293 9.15 -21.81 4.30
CA THR A 293 8.90 -23.11 4.98
C THR A 293 10.18 -23.84 5.42
N ALA A 294 11.35 -23.25 5.23
CA ALA A 294 12.60 -23.80 5.76
C ALA A 294 12.58 -23.89 7.30
N GLU A 295 13.13 -24.98 7.85
CA GLU A 295 13.27 -25.14 9.29
C GLU A 295 14.25 -24.11 9.87
N ARG A 296 13.89 -23.51 11.01
CA ARG A 296 14.67 -22.49 11.69
C ARG A 296 14.80 -22.81 13.17
N ASP A 297 15.98 -22.54 13.72
CA ASP A 297 16.20 -22.54 15.17
C ASP A 297 15.35 -21.43 15.82
N ALA A 298 14.58 -21.80 16.83
CA ALA A 298 13.57 -20.93 17.43
C ALA A 298 14.17 -19.71 18.11
N ASP A 299 15.21 -19.96 18.92
CA ASP A 299 15.83 -18.98 19.78
C ASP A 299 16.66 -18.01 18.95
N LYS A 300 17.41 -18.53 17.96
CA LYS A 300 18.13 -17.71 16.99
C LYS A 300 17.18 -16.80 16.21
N LEU A 301 16.08 -17.34 15.68
CA LEU A 301 15.09 -16.56 14.93
C LEU A 301 14.48 -15.45 15.80
N ALA A 302 14.05 -15.77 17.02
CA ALA A 302 13.50 -14.78 17.94
C ALA A 302 14.52 -13.68 18.28
N GLY A 303 15.78 -14.06 18.53
CA GLY A 303 16.88 -13.13 18.77
C GLY A 303 17.12 -12.17 17.60
N GLU A 304 17.27 -12.70 16.38
CA GLU A 304 17.55 -11.88 15.18
C GLU A 304 16.39 -10.93 14.84
N VAL A 305 15.14 -11.39 14.96
CA VAL A 305 13.96 -10.55 14.74
C VAL A 305 13.85 -9.45 15.80
N GLY A 306 14.07 -9.79 17.08
CA GLY A 306 14.06 -8.85 18.19
C GLY A 306 15.15 -7.77 18.07
N GLU A 307 16.39 -8.17 17.77
CA GLU A 307 17.52 -7.27 17.56
C GLU A 307 17.27 -6.29 16.40
N MET A 308 16.75 -6.80 15.28
CA MET A 308 16.40 -5.97 14.14
C MET A 308 15.34 -4.94 14.50
N ARG A 309 14.29 -5.35 15.22
CA ARG A 309 13.22 -4.44 15.64
C ARG A 309 13.72 -3.36 16.58
N GLU A 310 14.61 -3.72 17.51
CA GLU A 310 15.20 -2.76 18.44
C GLU A 310 16.10 -1.75 17.72
N ARG A 311 16.84 -2.17 16.69
CA ARG A 311 17.58 -1.24 15.81
C ARG A 311 16.65 -0.23 15.15
N MET A 312 15.53 -0.68 14.58
CA MET A 312 14.51 0.22 14.00
C MET A 312 13.88 1.14 15.05
N ARG A 313 13.69 0.66 16.30
CA ARG A 313 13.15 1.46 17.39
C ARG A 313 14.07 2.61 17.77
N LYS A 314 15.39 2.39 17.76
CA LYS A 314 16.38 3.45 18.02
C LYS A 314 16.38 4.56 16.97
N GLU A 315 16.06 4.23 15.71
CA GLU A 315 16.07 5.18 14.60
C GLU A 315 14.74 5.91 14.40
N HIS A 316 13.62 5.22 14.59
CA HIS A 316 12.28 5.73 14.25
C HIS A 316 11.28 5.70 15.40
N GLY A 317 11.69 5.22 16.58
CA GLY A 317 10.83 5.13 17.76
C GLY A 317 10.31 6.48 18.21
N THR A 318 9.10 6.47 18.76
CA THR A 318 8.40 7.66 19.24
C THR A 318 7.44 7.26 20.35
N ASP A 319 7.14 8.20 21.24
CA ASP A 319 6.15 8.07 22.31
C ASP A 319 4.83 8.79 21.95
N ASP A 320 4.76 9.43 20.78
CA ASP A 320 3.53 10.02 20.27
C ASP A 320 2.53 8.94 19.84
N ILE A 321 1.44 8.80 20.59
CA ILE A 321 0.38 7.80 20.36
C ILE A 321 -0.27 7.89 18.97
N TRP A 322 -0.22 9.06 18.31
CA TRP A 322 -0.76 9.25 16.96
C TRP A 322 0.22 8.82 15.86
N SER A 323 1.48 8.60 16.20
CA SER A 323 2.50 8.03 15.34
C SER A 323 2.49 6.48 15.39
N VAL A 324 1.30 5.90 15.13
CA VAL A 324 0.92 4.49 15.41
C VAL A 324 1.82 3.42 14.82
N LYS A 325 2.68 3.75 13.86
CA LYS A 325 3.63 2.80 13.27
C LYS A 325 4.72 2.36 14.24
N HIS A 326 5.37 3.33 14.90
CA HIS A 326 6.66 3.11 15.56
C HIS A 326 6.63 3.22 17.09
N ILE A 327 5.45 3.48 17.67
CA ILE A 327 5.24 3.37 19.12
C ILE A 327 5.42 1.92 19.60
N PRO A 328 5.78 1.70 20.88
CA PRO A 328 5.69 0.38 21.50
C PRO A 328 4.27 -0.18 21.41
N GLY A 329 4.13 -1.41 20.91
CA GLY A 329 2.83 -2.05 20.64
C GLY A 329 2.08 -1.50 19.42
N GLY A 330 2.72 -0.64 18.63
CA GLY A 330 2.18 -0.10 17.37
C GLY A 330 2.23 -1.09 16.22
N MET A 331 1.89 -0.63 15.02
CA MET A 331 1.77 -1.47 13.82
C MET A 331 3.01 -2.33 13.57
N VAL A 332 4.20 -1.72 13.62
CA VAL A 332 5.45 -2.43 13.27
C VAL A 332 5.77 -3.52 14.29
N ASP A 333 5.43 -3.36 15.58
CA ASP A 333 5.63 -4.42 16.57
C ASP A 333 4.76 -5.65 16.23
N ILE A 334 3.50 -5.42 15.85
CA ILE A 334 2.56 -6.50 15.51
C ILE A 334 2.92 -7.17 14.18
N GLU A 335 3.36 -6.39 13.19
CA GLU A 335 3.87 -6.91 11.92
C GLU A 335 5.08 -7.83 12.13
N PHE A 336 6.01 -7.44 13.02
CA PHE A 336 7.16 -8.27 13.39
C PHE A 336 6.74 -9.57 14.08
N VAL A 337 5.74 -9.53 14.98
CA VAL A 337 5.17 -10.74 15.60
C VAL A 337 4.57 -11.66 14.53
N ALA A 338 3.75 -11.14 13.62
CA ALA A 338 3.15 -11.94 12.56
C ALA A 338 4.20 -12.57 11.63
N GLN A 339 5.23 -11.81 11.24
CA GLN A 339 6.33 -12.30 10.40
C GLN A 339 7.16 -13.36 11.13
N TYR A 340 7.45 -13.15 12.41
CA TYR A 340 8.13 -14.14 13.26
C TYR A 340 7.34 -15.45 13.31
N LEU A 341 6.04 -15.38 13.61
CA LEU A 341 5.17 -16.55 13.70
C LEU A 341 5.15 -17.32 12.38
N GLN A 342 5.06 -16.61 11.26
CA GLN A 342 5.14 -17.21 9.92
C GLN A 342 6.47 -17.95 9.73
N LEU A 343 7.61 -17.28 9.92
CA LEU A 343 8.93 -17.90 9.75
C LEU A 343 9.18 -19.05 10.73
N ARG A 344 8.59 -18.99 11.93
CA ARG A 344 8.73 -19.99 12.99
C ARG A 344 7.94 -21.25 12.69
N HIS A 345 6.72 -21.11 12.16
CA HIS A 345 5.76 -22.22 12.09
C HIS A 345 5.42 -22.67 10.67
N ALA A 346 5.83 -21.95 9.62
CA ALA A 346 5.47 -22.31 8.24
C ALA A 346 5.98 -23.69 7.79
N ALA A 347 7.08 -24.20 8.36
CA ALA A 347 7.54 -25.56 8.10
C ALA A 347 6.52 -26.64 8.54
N GLU A 348 5.85 -26.41 9.67
CA GLU A 348 4.84 -27.32 10.24
C GLU A 348 3.42 -27.03 9.71
N ALA A 349 3.11 -25.75 9.51
CA ALA A 349 1.79 -25.26 9.13
C ALA A 349 1.90 -24.20 8.01
N PRO A 350 2.12 -24.61 6.75
CA PRO A 350 2.30 -23.69 5.64
C PRO A 350 1.11 -22.74 5.41
N GLU A 351 -0.08 -23.04 5.90
CA GLU A 351 -1.26 -22.16 5.81
C GLU A 351 -1.13 -20.86 6.64
N ILE A 352 -0.16 -20.78 7.56
CA ILE A 352 0.15 -19.52 8.27
C ILE A 352 0.69 -18.45 7.33
N LEU A 353 1.19 -18.86 6.15
CA LEU A 353 1.68 -17.96 5.10
C LEU A 353 0.52 -17.25 4.41
N THR A 354 -0.07 -16.29 5.13
CA THR A 354 -1.11 -15.40 4.63
C THR A 354 -0.49 -14.05 4.24
N GLY A 355 -1.12 -13.34 3.30
CA GLY A 355 -0.59 -12.06 2.83
C GLY A 355 -0.63 -10.93 3.87
N ASP A 356 -1.72 -10.84 4.64
CA ASP A 356 -1.94 -9.75 5.60
C ASP A 356 -1.60 -10.14 7.06
N THR A 357 -1.36 -9.12 7.89
CA THR A 357 -0.89 -9.30 9.27
C THR A 357 -1.96 -9.91 10.18
N ALA A 358 -3.23 -9.52 10.03
CA ALA A 358 -4.30 -9.99 10.89
C ALA A 358 -4.59 -11.49 10.67
N SER A 359 -4.64 -11.93 9.41
CA SER A 359 -4.82 -13.34 9.05
C SER A 359 -3.72 -14.23 9.60
N ALA A 360 -2.45 -13.80 9.51
CA ALA A 360 -1.32 -14.60 10.00
C ALA A 360 -1.42 -14.83 11.52
N ILE A 361 -1.83 -13.81 12.27
CA ILE A 361 -2.02 -13.87 13.72
C ILE A 361 -3.24 -14.74 14.05
N ALA A 362 -4.34 -14.61 13.31
CA ALA A 362 -5.54 -15.43 13.48
C ALA A 362 -5.22 -16.92 13.29
N VAL A 363 -4.54 -17.28 12.20
CA VAL A 363 -4.11 -18.67 11.94
C VAL A 363 -3.19 -19.18 13.06
N ALA A 364 -2.26 -18.35 13.55
CA ALA A 364 -1.42 -18.72 14.68
C ALA A 364 -2.22 -19.04 15.96
N GLY A 365 -3.28 -18.28 16.24
CA GLY A 365 -4.20 -18.54 17.34
C GLY A 365 -5.03 -19.82 17.14
N GLU A 366 -5.61 -20.01 15.95
CA GLU A 366 -6.39 -21.20 15.59
C GLU A 366 -5.58 -22.49 15.68
N ARG A 367 -4.29 -22.43 15.32
CA ARG A 367 -3.36 -23.56 15.41
C ARG A 367 -2.75 -23.75 16.80
N GLY A 368 -3.02 -22.85 17.74
CA GLY A 368 -2.50 -22.91 19.11
C GLY A 368 -1.01 -22.60 19.25
N PHE A 369 -0.41 -21.94 18.26
CA PHE A 369 0.98 -21.46 18.35
C PHE A 369 1.13 -20.30 19.33
N ILE A 370 0.06 -19.53 19.51
CA ILE A 370 -0.09 -18.50 20.53
C ILE A 370 -1.42 -18.69 21.24
N ALA A 371 -1.55 -18.15 22.46
CA ALA A 371 -2.81 -18.20 23.18
C ALA A 371 -3.91 -17.43 22.43
N ALA A 372 -5.15 -17.94 22.46
CA ALA A 372 -6.25 -17.39 21.66
C ALA A 372 -6.61 -15.94 22.05
N ASP A 373 -6.44 -15.58 23.31
CA ASP A 373 -6.62 -14.21 23.80
C ASP A 373 -5.53 -13.26 23.27
N VAL A 374 -4.27 -13.72 23.23
CA VAL A 374 -3.15 -12.98 22.60
C VAL A 374 -3.43 -12.74 21.12
N ALA A 375 -3.88 -13.76 20.39
CA ALA A 375 -4.23 -13.63 18.98
C ALA A 375 -5.37 -12.62 18.78
N ALA A 376 -6.45 -12.73 19.55
CA ALA A 376 -7.59 -11.82 19.48
C ALA A 376 -7.20 -10.37 19.76
N ASP A 377 -6.34 -10.14 20.76
CA ASP A 377 -5.83 -8.82 21.11
C ASP A 377 -5.02 -8.19 19.98
N LEU A 378 -4.09 -8.97 19.41
CA LEU A 378 -3.21 -8.48 18.35
C LEU A 378 -3.98 -8.22 17.05
N VAL A 379 -4.97 -9.06 16.70
CA VAL A 379 -5.87 -8.82 15.56
C VAL A 379 -6.68 -7.53 15.76
N ALA A 380 -7.28 -7.34 16.94
CA ALA A 380 -8.02 -6.13 17.25
C ALA A 380 -7.12 -4.88 17.19
N ALA A 381 -5.89 -4.99 17.68
CA ALA A 381 -4.89 -3.92 17.59
C ALA A 381 -4.51 -3.61 16.14
N THR A 382 -4.29 -4.62 15.30
CA THR A 382 -4.03 -4.43 13.86
C THR A 382 -5.15 -3.65 13.19
N ILE A 383 -6.41 -3.99 13.46
CA ILE A 383 -7.58 -3.28 12.90
C ILE A 383 -7.61 -1.83 13.36
N LEU A 384 -7.45 -1.59 14.68
CA LEU A 384 -7.42 -0.23 15.24
C LEU A 384 -6.33 0.62 14.60
N TRP A 385 -5.12 0.10 14.50
CA TRP A 385 -4.00 0.87 13.94
C TRP A 385 -4.13 1.15 12.45
N HIS A 386 -4.67 0.20 11.66
CA HIS A 386 -4.98 0.47 10.25
C HIS A 386 -6.08 1.54 10.11
N ASN A 387 -7.09 1.52 10.99
CA ASN A 387 -8.13 2.54 11.02
C ASN A 387 -7.55 3.93 11.32
N VAL A 388 -6.75 4.07 12.38
CA VAL A 388 -6.09 5.34 12.72
C VAL A 388 -5.13 5.78 11.62
N GLN A 389 -4.22 4.90 11.18
CA GLN A 389 -3.21 5.24 10.17
C GLN A 389 -3.87 5.64 8.84
N GLY A 390 -4.86 4.89 8.39
CA GLY A 390 -5.55 5.13 7.12
C GLY A 390 -6.26 6.49 7.12
N ILE A 391 -6.98 6.82 8.19
CA ILE A 391 -7.71 8.09 8.27
C ILE A 391 -6.78 9.28 8.47
N LEU A 392 -5.69 9.14 9.24
CA LEU A 392 -4.68 10.19 9.37
C LEU A 392 -3.97 10.43 8.03
N ARG A 393 -3.57 9.36 7.34
CA ARG A 393 -2.95 9.46 6.00
C ARG A 393 -3.86 10.11 4.96
N LEU A 394 -5.17 9.92 5.08
CA LEU A 394 -6.15 10.58 4.21
C LEU A 394 -6.27 12.08 4.50
N THR A 395 -6.22 12.46 5.77
CA THR A 395 -6.68 13.78 6.22
C THR A 395 -5.55 14.77 6.47
N VAL A 396 -4.42 14.33 7.05
CA VAL A 396 -3.32 15.21 7.43
C VAL A 396 -2.11 15.07 6.52
N GLU A 397 -1.38 16.18 6.36
CA GLU A 397 -0.04 16.21 5.79
C GLU A 397 0.97 16.13 6.94
N GLY A 398 1.85 15.12 6.91
CA GLY A 398 2.80 14.88 7.99
C GLY A 398 2.18 14.23 9.24
N GLY A 399 2.72 14.56 10.42
CA GLY A 399 2.26 14.02 11.70
C GLY A 399 0.97 14.70 12.19
N PHE A 400 0.14 13.94 12.91
CA PHE A 400 -1.08 14.48 13.52
C PHE A 400 -0.73 15.19 14.83
N ALA A 401 -0.98 16.49 14.90
CA ALA A 401 -0.86 17.27 16.13
C ALA A 401 -2.22 17.36 16.82
N GLU A 402 -2.38 16.67 17.96
CA GLU A 402 -3.62 16.69 18.74
C GLU A 402 -4.00 18.11 19.20
N ASP A 403 -2.99 18.87 19.61
CA ASP A 403 -3.11 20.27 19.99
C ASP A 403 -3.31 21.13 18.73
N GLY A 404 -4.46 21.78 18.65
CA GLY A 404 -4.83 22.59 17.48
C GLY A 404 -5.45 21.81 16.32
N ALA A 405 -5.55 20.48 16.40
CA ALA A 405 -6.37 19.72 15.45
C ALA A 405 -7.82 20.20 15.47
N ALA A 406 -8.38 20.43 14.28
CA ALA A 406 -9.76 20.84 14.12
C ALA A 406 -10.72 19.81 14.73
N VAL A 407 -11.79 20.28 15.38
CA VAL A 407 -12.84 19.41 15.96
C VAL A 407 -13.42 18.45 14.91
N ALA A 408 -13.50 18.88 13.66
CA ALA A 408 -13.95 18.06 12.54
C ALA A 408 -13.07 16.84 12.32
N LEU A 409 -11.76 17.07 12.30
CA LEU A 409 -10.78 16.03 12.10
C LEU A 409 -10.81 15.04 13.26
N LYS A 410 -10.85 15.53 14.52
CA LYS A 410 -11.01 14.66 15.70
C LYS A 410 -12.24 13.76 15.58
N ARG A 411 -13.39 14.32 15.16
CA ARG A 411 -14.63 13.55 14.94
C ARG A 411 -14.49 12.49 13.84
N VAL A 412 -13.84 12.83 12.72
CA VAL A 412 -13.60 11.90 11.61
C VAL A 412 -12.74 10.73 12.07
N VAL A 413 -11.64 11.00 12.80
CA VAL A 413 -10.74 9.96 13.33
C VAL A 413 -11.46 9.08 14.35
N THR A 414 -12.22 9.67 15.27
CA THR A 414 -13.07 8.96 16.25
C THR A 414 -14.06 8.02 15.55
N ARG A 415 -14.81 8.53 14.57
CA ARG A 415 -15.80 7.75 13.80
C ARG A 415 -15.14 6.58 13.07
N ALA A 416 -14.01 6.82 12.42
CA ALA A 416 -13.28 5.79 11.67
C ALA A 416 -12.82 4.62 12.54
N CYS A 417 -12.65 4.85 13.85
CA CYS A 417 -12.24 3.84 14.81
C CYS A 417 -13.41 3.27 15.63
N GLY A 418 -14.66 3.69 15.36
CA GLY A 418 -15.84 3.23 16.10
C GLY A 418 -15.89 3.68 17.57
N ALA A 419 -15.13 4.70 17.95
CA ALA A 419 -15.10 5.21 19.32
C ALA A 419 -16.25 6.20 19.58
N VAL A 420 -16.67 6.31 20.84
CA VAL A 420 -17.79 7.20 21.25
C VAL A 420 -17.41 8.68 21.19
N ASP A 421 -16.17 9.00 21.55
CA ASP A 421 -15.57 10.33 21.48
C ASP A 421 -14.05 10.22 21.32
N PHE A 422 -13.38 11.36 21.20
CA PHE A 422 -11.94 11.43 20.93
C PHE A 422 -11.09 11.01 22.14
N ASP A 423 -11.54 11.30 23.36
CA ASP A 423 -10.80 10.94 24.57
C ASP A 423 -10.87 9.43 24.82
N ALA A 424 -12.05 8.82 24.60
CA ALA A 424 -12.24 7.38 24.65
C ALA A 424 -11.41 6.65 23.58
N LEU A 425 -11.28 7.22 22.38
CA LEU A 425 -10.38 6.70 21.34
C LEU A 425 -8.94 6.69 21.87
N LYS A 426 -8.45 7.81 22.39
CA LYS A 426 -7.08 7.92 22.91
C LYS A 426 -6.80 6.92 24.02
N GLN A 427 -7.71 6.78 24.99
CA GLN A 427 -7.60 5.78 26.06
C GLN A 427 -7.56 4.35 25.50
N THR A 428 -8.39 4.06 24.49
CA THR A 428 -8.39 2.75 23.82
C THR A 428 -7.06 2.49 23.11
N MET A 429 -6.51 3.48 22.42
CA MET A 429 -5.20 3.39 21.78
C MET A 429 -4.09 3.15 22.80
N GLU A 430 -4.04 3.91 23.89
CA GLU A 430 -3.03 3.74 24.96
C GLU A 430 -3.10 2.35 25.60
N ALA A 431 -4.32 1.86 25.92
CA ALA A 431 -4.52 0.52 26.46
C ALA A 431 -4.10 -0.57 25.46
N THR A 432 -4.46 -0.40 24.18
CA THR A 432 -4.12 -1.34 23.10
C THR A 432 -2.61 -1.40 22.87
N ALA A 433 -1.93 -0.24 22.87
CA ALA A 433 -0.48 -0.14 22.74
C ALA A 433 0.22 -0.83 23.91
N ALA A 434 -0.21 -0.54 25.15
CA ALA A 434 0.36 -1.17 26.34
C ALA A 434 0.19 -2.70 26.33
N LYS A 435 -0.99 -3.19 25.95
CA LYS A 435 -1.29 -4.63 25.86
C LYS A 435 -0.46 -5.30 24.76
N SER A 436 -0.42 -4.71 23.56
CA SER A 436 0.36 -5.23 22.43
C SER A 436 1.86 -5.20 22.72
N ALA A 437 2.36 -4.19 23.42
CA ALA A 437 3.74 -4.13 23.86
C ALA A 437 4.08 -5.20 24.90
N ALA A 438 3.14 -5.57 25.78
CA ALA A 438 3.31 -6.67 26.70
C ALA A 438 3.39 -8.01 25.96
N HIS A 439 2.49 -8.26 25.01
CA HIS A 439 2.54 -9.43 24.13
C HIS A 439 3.83 -9.48 23.31
N TYR A 440 4.25 -8.37 22.70
CA TYR A 440 5.52 -8.28 21.97
C TYR A 440 6.73 -8.75 22.83
N LYS A 441 6.77 -8.37 24.11
CA LYS A 441 7.83 -8.78 25.04
C LYS A 441 7.83 -10.28 25.33
N THR A 442 6.71 -10.99 25.23
CA THR A 442 6.72 -12.46 25.41
C THR A 442 7.40 -13.18 24.26
N PHE A 443 7.47 -12.57 23.07
CA PHE A 443 8.15 -13.14 21.90
C PHE A 443 9.64 -12.79 21.84
N PHE A 444 10.01 -11.56 22.24
CA PHE A 444 11.35 -11.01 21.97
C PHE A 444 12.03 -10.40 23.21
N GLY A 445 11.39 -10.45 24.38
CA GLY A 445 11.97 -9.98 25.63
C GLY A 445 13.13 -10.87 26.10
N PRO A 446 14.02 -10.37 26.97
CA PRO A 446 15.01 -11.22 27.60
C PRO A 446 14.31 -12.35 28.35
N SER A 447 14.75 -13.59 28.11
CA SER A 447 14.26 -14.75 28.86
C SER A 447 14.41 -14.49 30.36
N GLU A 448 13.35 -14.68 31.14
CA GLU A 448 13.40 -14.50 32.60
C GLU A 448 14.36 -15.49 33.31
N ASN A 449 14.99 -16.41 32.56
CA ASN A 449 16.02 -17.34 33.03
C ASN A 449 17.40 -17.09 32.38
N ALA A 450 17.87 -15.85 32.36
CA ALA A 450 19.26 -15.50 31.99
C ALA A 450 20.07 -15.04 33.21
#